data_AF-A0A842LSV0-F1
#
_entry.id   AF-A0A842LSV0-F1
#
_cell.length_a   1.000
_cell.length_b   1.000
_cell.length_c   1.000
_cell.angle_alpha   90.00
_cell.angle_beta   90.00
_cell.angle_gamma   90.00
#
_symmetry.space_group_name_H-M   'P 1'
#
loop_
_entity.id
_entity.type
_entity.pdbx_description
1 polymer ?
#
loop_
_entity_poly.entity_id
_entity_poly.type
_entity_poly.pdbx_seq_one_letter_code
_entity_poly.pdbx_strand_id
1 'polypeptide(L)'
;AYLQTEFGADAMIHLGRHGTYEWLPRKESALSGADYPDICLGGIPSIYIYIMDGVGEVIHAKRRGLAVSISHLTPPLEATEIYGDIASLKTLIDQYHAAPGNRSEEIRLIREKAVQLHLDTIIDLNLDPDELVDRIDDYIRELEGTMMPLGLYVFGRDLNQTQLTIMVKSMASVPRISAGNNTFLSVTQALSGINRTVEDLILEFYSGKSLQTLMAELQAVLGRNLTATEITALNMTLNDVLNIKGSGARERQMLLQALAGGYIPP
;
A
#
# COMPACT_ATOMS: atom_id res chain seq x y z
N ALA A 1 37.84 1.18 1.75
CA ALA A 1 39.10 1.19 2.53
C ALA A 1 38.81 0.95 4.01
N TYR A 2 38.45 1.98 4.81
CA TYR A 2 38.22 1.84 6.26
C TYR A 2 37.39 0.62 6.67
N LEU A 3 36.17 0.47 6.12
CA LEU A 3 35.28 -0.66 6.44
C LEU A 3 35.89 -2.04 6.12
N GLN A 4 36.70 -2.11 5.06
CA GLN A 4 37.33 -3.35 4.59
C GLN A 4 38.59 -3.72 5.36
N THR A 5 39.46 -2.73 5.63
CA THR A 5 40.83 -3.01 6.07
C THR A 5 41.12 -2.62 7.51
N GLU A 6 40.45 -1.59 8.03
CA GLU A 6 40.72 -1.06 9.37
C GLU A 6 39.67 -1.52 10.37
N PHE A 7 38.39 -1.34 10.04
CA PHE A 7 37.28 -1.86 10.84
C PHE A 7 37.15 -3.39 10.71
N GLY A 8 37.49 -3.94 9.54
CA GLY A 8 37.42 -5.36 9.26
C GLY A 8 35.98 -5.89 9.29
N ALA A 9 35.05 -5.24 8.59
CA ALA A 9 33.65 -5.65 8.59
C ALA A 9 33.47 -7.00 7.86
N ASP A 10 32.76 -7.93 8.50
CA ASP A 10 32.38 -9.20 7.87
C ASP A 10 31.20 -9.05 6.90
N ALA A 11 30.37 -8.02 7.09
CA ALA A 11 29.21 -7.70 6.24
C ALA A 11 28.86 -6.20 6.32
N MET A 12 28.22 -5.69 5.27
CA MET A 12 27.62 -4.35 5.25
C MET A 12 26.10 -4.45 5.15
N ILE A 13 25.39 -3.83 6.09
CA ILE A 13 23.92 -3.70 6.04
C ILE A 13 23.58 -2.28 5.61
N HIS A 14 22.87 -2.17 4.50
CA HIS A 14 22.32 -0.91 4.00
C HIS A 14 20.85 -0.80 4.38
N LEU A 15 20.50 0.34 4.98
CA LEU A 15 19.13 0.67 5.40
C LEU A 15 18.61 1.85 4.59
N GLY A 16 17.45 1.69 3.99
CA GLY A 16 16.77 2.73 3.23
C GLY A 16 16.55 2.35 1.77
N ARG A 17 15.93 3.26 1.02
CA ARG A 17 15.48 3.00 -0.34
C ARG A 17 16.64 2.71 -1.29
N HIS A 18 17.76 3.43 -1.21
CA HIS A 18 18.99 3.07 -1.93
C HIS A 18 20.19 3.80 -1.31
N GLY A 19 21.38 3.33 -1.64
CA GLY A 19 22.64 4.00 -1.40
C GLY A 19 23.04 4.82 -2.62
N THR A 20 24.16 5.52 -2.53
CA THR A 20 24.71 6.28 -3.67
C THR A 20 25.76 5.46 -4.42
N TYR A 21 26.40 4.50 -3.76
CA TYR A 21 27.58 3.83 -4.30
C TYR A 21 27.22 2.94 -5.50
N GLU A 22 26.03 2.32 -5.48
CA GLU A 22 25.55 1.51 -6.59
C GLU A 22 25.31 2.35 -7.85
N TRP A 23 25.10 3.67 -7.73
CA TRP A 23 24.86 4.60 -8.85
C TRP A 23 26.13 5.28 -9.37
N LEU A 24 27.30 4.97 -8.82
CA LEU A 24 28.55 5.60 -9.25
C LEU A 24 28.86 5.29 -10.73
N PRO A 25 29.60 6.15 -11.44
CA PRO A 25 29.85 5.97 -12.87
C PRO A 25 30.46 4.61 -13.27
N ARG A 26 30.44 4.35 -14.59
CA ARG A 26 30.97 3.20 -15.35
C ARG A 26 29.91 2.15 -15.72
N LYS A 27 30.25 0.86 -15.81
CA LYS A 27 29.43 -0.15 -16.50
C LYS A 27 28.08 -0.36 -15.84
N GLU A 28 27.01 -0.46 -16.62
CA GLU A 28 25.62 -0.65 -16.14
C GLU A 28 25.36 -1.97 -15.40
N SER A 29 26.11 -3.03 -15.71
CA SER A 29 26.04 -4.35 -15.07
C SER A 29 27.32 -5.14 -15.33
N ALA A 30 27.49 -6.30 -14.69
CA ALA A 30 28.68 -7.15 -14.81
C ALA A 30 29.97 -6.36 -14.55
N LEU A 31 30.07 -5.86 -13.31
CA LEU A 31 31.16 -5.00 -12.89
C LEU A 31 32.52 -5.69 -12.99
N SER A 32 33.53 -4.86 -13.22
CA SER A 32 34.95 -5.18 -13.16
C SER A 32 35.57 -4.50 -11.95
N GLY A 33 36.78 -4.93 -11.56
CA GLY A 33 37.55 -4.30 -10.48
C GLY A 33 37.91 -2.83 -10.66
N ALA A 34 37.58 -2.25 -11.82
CA ALA A 34 37.71 -0.84 -12.09
C ALA A 34 36.39 -0.07 -11.82
N ASP A 35 35.25 -0.73 -11.76
CA ASP A 35 33.96 -0.07 -11.58
C ASP A 35 33.81 0.44 -10.15
N TYR A 36 33.38 1.70 -9.99
CA TYR A 36 33.36 2.34 -8.67
C TYR A 36 32.49 1.63 -7.63
N PRO A 37 31.29 1.09 -7.96
CA PRO A 37 30.53 0.32 -6.99
C PRO A 37 31.29 -0.92 -6.47
N ASP A 38 32.03 -1.60 -7.35
CA ASP A 38 32.85 -2.77 -7.01
C ASP A 38 34.02 -2.37 -6.09
N ILE A 39 34.68 -1.25 -6.38
CA ILE A 39 35.74 -0.69 -5.52
C ILE A 39 35.20 -0.31 -4.13
N CYS A 40 34.00 0.28 -4.06
CA CYS A 40 33.38 0.69 -2.81
C CYS A 40 33.06 -0.52 -1.90
N LEU A 41 32.50 -1.59 -2.46
CA LEU A 41 32.17 -2.81 -1.71
C LEU A 41 33.39 -3.68 -1.43
N GLY A 42 34.25 -3.84 -2.43
CA GLY A 42 35.30 -4.85 -2.41
C GLY A 42 34.72 -6.25 -2.22
N GLY A 43 35.36 -7.05 -1.37
CA GLY A 43 34.94 -8.42 -1.09
C GLY A 43 33.92 -8.60 0.04
N ILE A 44 33.37 -7.53 0.61
CA ILE A 44 32.44 -7.63 1.74
C ILE A 44 31.02 -7.90 1.22
N PRO A 45 30.31 -8.92 1.75
CA PRO A 45 28.89 -9.14 1.49
C PRO A 45 28.04 -7.89 1.77
N SER A 46 27.26 -7.47 0.76
CA SER A 46 26.30 -6.36 0.88
C SER A 46 24.89 -6.90 1.10
N ILE A 47 24.30 -6.57 2.24
CA ILE A 47 22.93 -6.91 2.61
C ILE A 47 22.11 -5.62 2.55
N TYR A 48 20.99 -5.64 1.85
CA TYR A 48 20.09 -4.49 1.72
C TYR A 48 18.73 -4.80 2.32
N ILE A 49 18.30 -3.98 3.28
CA ILE A 49 16.91 -3.98 3.73
C ILE A 49 16.14 -2.99 2.86
N TYR A 50 15.26 -3.51 2.00
CA TYR A 50 14.68 -2.77 0.87
C TYR A 50 13.16 -2.78 0.93
N ILE A 51 12.51 -1.68 0.53
CA ILE A 51 11.05 -1.60 0.49
C ILE A 51 10.49 -2.43 -0.66
N MET A 52 9.44 -3.21 -0.41
CA MET A 52 8.91 -4.18 -1.38
C MET A 52 8.35 -3.55 -2.68
N ASP A 53 7.92 -2.30 -2.64
CA ASP A 53 7.41 -1.56 -3.82
C ASP A 53 8.54 -0.92 -4.65
N GLY A 54 9.80 -1.00 -4.20
CA GLY A 54 10.99 -0.45 -4.85
C GLY A 54 11.65 -1.37 -5.89
N VAL A 55 10.87 -2.16 -6.64
CA VAL A 55 11.39 -3.27 -7.48
C VAL A 55 12.40 -2.80 -8.55
N GLY A 56 12.20 -1.62 -9.15
CA GLY A 56 13.12 -1.11 -10.17
C GLY A 56 14.52 -0.79 -9.63
N GLU A 57 14.58 -0.17 -8.46
CA GLU A 57 15.83 0.28 -7.84
C GLU A 57 16.57 -0.89 -7.17
N VAL A 58 15.85 -1.86 -6.58
CA VAL A 58 16.50 -3.05 -5.97
C VAL A 58 17.23 -3.90 -7.00
N ILE A 59 16.76 -3.94 -8.25
CA ILE A 59 17.47 -4.61 -9.36
C ILE A 59 18.80 -3.91 -9.63
N HIS A 60 18.86 -2.58 -9.52
CA HIS A 60 20.09 -1.82 -9.65
C HIS A 60 21.07 -2.15 -8.51
N ALA A 61 20.58 -2.16 -7.27
CA ALA A 61 21.36 -2.56 -6.09
C ALA A 61 21.87 -4.01 -6.22
N LYS A 62 21.07 -4.95 -6.74
CA LYS A 62 21.52 -6.33 -7.00
C LYS A 62 22.63 -6.39 -8.06
N ARG A 63 22.46 -5.71 -9.20
CA ARG A 63 23.37 -5.81 -10.35
C ARG A 63 24.68 -5.05 -10.17
N ARG A 64 24.66 -3.94 -9.43
CA ARG A 64 25.80 -3.05 -9.28
C ARG A 64 26.27 -2.89 -7.84
N GLY A 65 25.38 -3.06 -6.88
CA GLY A 65 25.71 -3.11 -5.47
C GLY A 65 25.93 -4.52 -4.94
N LEU A 66 25.94 -5.54 -5.80
CA LEU A 66 26.10 -6.97 -5.43
C LEU A 66 25.23 -7.38 -4.24
N ALA A 67 24.05 -6.76 -4.12
CA ALA A 67 23.27 -6.76 -2.90
C ALA A 67 22.42 -8.04 -2.76
N VAL A 68 22.46 -8.62 -1.57
CA VAL A 68 21.44 -9.56 -1.08
C VAL A 68 20.31 -8.75 -0.47
N SER A 69 19.21 -8.63 -1.22
CA SER A 69 18.04 -7.86 -0.80
C SER A 69 17.13 -8.66 0.13
N ILE A 70 16.77 -8.09 1.27
CA ILE A 70 15.71 -8.54 2.16
C ILE A 70 14.60 -7.51 2.09
N SER A 71 13.46 -7.91 1.53
CA SER A 71 12.31 -7.02 1.39
C SER A 71 11.64 -6.78 2.73
N HIS A 72 11.12 -5.58 2.93
CA HIS A 72 10.26 -5.23 4.04
C HIS A 72 8.93 -4.65 3.57
N LEU A 73 7.90 -4.75 4.43
CA LEU A 73 6.58 -4.21 4.11
C LEU A 73 6.57 -2.69 3.93
N THR A 74 5.63 -2.20 3.11
CA THR A 74 5.20 -0.80 3.14
C THR A 74 4.40 -0.52 4.42
N PRO A 75 4.26 0.76 4.84
CA PRO A 75 3.28 1.11 5.86
C PRO A 75 1.85 0.78 5.38
N PRO A 76 0.90 0.49 6.31
CA PRO A 76 -0.51 0.33 5.96
C PRO A 76 -1.02 1.55 5.19
N LEU A 77 -1.83 1.32 4.14
CA LEU A 77 -2.45 2.38 3.37
C LEU A 77 -3.88 2.63 3.87
N GLU A 78 -4.22 3.88 4.16
CA GLU A 78 -5.55 4.27 4.62
C GLU A 78 -6.12 5.37 3.73
N ALA A 79 -7.41 5.31 3.45
CA ALA A 79 -8.13 6.39 2.78
C ALA A 79 -8.21 7.58 3.74
N THR A 80 -7.97 8.79 3.21
CA THR A 80 -7.99 9.98 4.05
C THR A 80 -9.43 10.41 4.29
N GLU A 81 -9.85 10.51 5.55
CA GLU A 81 -11.10 11.19 5.87
C GLU A 81 -10.98 12.67 5.52
N ILE A 82 -11.99 13.24 4.85
CA ILE A 82 -12.03 14.69 4.64
C ILE A 82 -12.27 15.42 5.96
N TYR A 83 -11.51 16.49 6.20
CA TYR A 83 -11.59 17.27 7.44
C TYR A 83 -11.53 18.77 7.17
N GLY A 84 -11.86 19.55 8.21
CA GLY A 84 -11.74 21.00 8.21
C GLY A 84 -12.52 21.68 7.07
N ASP A 85 -11.81 22.48 6.28
CA ASP A 85 -12.41 23.31 5.24
C ASP A 85 -12.91 22.51 4.03
N ILE A 86 -12.30 21.35 3.74
CA ILE A 86 -12.75 20.44 2.67
C ILE A 86 -14.06 19.76 3.06
N ALA A 87 -14.18 19.29 4.32
CA ALA A 87 -15.44 18.74 4.83
C ALA A 87 -16.57 19.80 4.86
N SER A 88 -16.21 21.04 5.19
CA SER A 88 -17.15 22.17 5.13
C SER A 88 -17.60 22.46 3.69
N LEU A 89 -16.69 22.38 2.72
CA LEU A 89 -17.02 22.52 1.29
C LEU A 89 -17.94 21.40 0.81
N LYS A 90 -17.69 20.15 1.20
CA LYS A 90 -18.57 19.01 0.89
C LYS A 90 -19.99 19.22 1.42
N THR A 91 -20.12 19.75 2.64
CA THR A 91 -21.42 20.08 3.24
C THR A 91 -22.18 21.14 2.41
N LEU A 92 -21.49 22.15 1.87
CA LEU A 92 -22.11 23.16 1.01
C LEU A 92 -22.61 22.55 -0.32
N ILE A 93 -21.85 21.60 -0.88
CA ILE A 93 -22.25 20.86 -2.09
C ILE A 93 -23.51 20.02 -1.81
N ASP A 94 -23.56 19.32 -0.68
CA ASP A 94 -24.74 18.53 -0.32
C ASP A 94 -25.98 19.42 -0.14
N GLN A 95 -25.80 20.62 0.45
CA GLN A 95 -26.85 21.63 0.55
C GLN A 95 -27.31 22.13 -0.82
N TYR A 96 -26.38 22.38 -1.75
CA TYR A 96 -26.70 22.77 -3.12
C TYR A 96 -27.55 21.74 -3.84
N HIS A 97 -27.24 20.44 -3.68
CA HIS A 97 -28.04 19.36 -4.28
C HIS A 97 -29.41 19.17 -3.60
N ALA A 98 -29.53 19.47 -2.31
CA ALA A 98 -30.78 19.34 -1.56
C ALA A 98 -31.72 20.55 -1.71
N ALA A 99 -31.18 21.72 -2.07
CA ALA A 99 -31.93 22.98 -2.12
C ALA A 99 -32.91 23.03 -3.33
N PRO A 100 -34.22 23.23 -3.09
CA PRO A 100 -35.18 23.44 -4.17
C PRO A 100 -35.18 24.90 -4.65
N GLY A 101 -35.17 25.12 -5.97
CA GLY A 101 -35.36 26.45 -6.57
C GLY A 101 -34.05 27.21 -6.81
N ASN A 102 -34.00 28.48 -6.41
CA ASN A 102 -32.84 29.33 -6.68
C ASN A 102 -31.69 29.01 -5.72
N ARG A 103 -30.56 28.56 -6.28
CA ARG A 103 -29.35 28.09 -5.57
C ARG A 103 -28.20 29.13 -5.59
N SER A 104 -28.55 30.40 -5.78
CA SER A 104 -27.57 31.48 -6.01
C SER A 104 -26.69 31.80 -4.79
N GLU A 105 -27.18 31.53 -3.58
CA GLU A 105 -26.40 31.79 -2.35
C GLU A 105 -25.43 30.64 -2.07
N GLU A 106 -25.88 29.40 -2.24
CA GLU A 106 -25.08 28.19 -2.10
C GLU A 106 -23.90 28.21 -3.07
N ILE A 107 -24.14 28.56 -4.35
CA ILE A 107 -23.05 28.65 -5.33
C ILE A 107 -22.06 29.78 -5.00
N ARG A 108 -22.53 30.89 -4.42
CA ARG A 108 -21.64 31.97 -3.96
C ARG A 108 -20.73 31.48 -2.85
N LEU A 109 -21.29 30.80 -1.85
CA LEU A 109 -20.54 30.22 -0.74
C LEU A 109 -19.55 29.14 -1.20
N ILE A 110 -19.95 28.27 -2.14
CA ILE A 110 -19.07 27.25 -2.73
C ILE A 110 -17.89 27.92 -3.44
N ARG A 111 -18.13 28.95 -4.26
CA ARG A 111 -17.05 29.69 -4.95
C ARG A 111 -16.10 30.36 -3.98
N GLU A 112 -16.62 31.05 -2.97
CA GLU A 112 -15.80 31.70 -1.94
C GLU A 112 -14.94 30.69 -1.20
N LYS A 113 -15.51 29.55 -0.83
CA LYS A 113 -14.78 28.47 -0.14
C LYS A 113 -13.76 27.80 -1.04
N ALA A 114 -14.07 27.58 -2.31
CA ALA A 114 -13.15 27.04 -3.31
C ALA A 114 -11.92 27.95 -3.51
N VAL A 115 -12.11 29.27 -3.56
CA VAL A 115 -11.01 30.25 -3.62
C VAL A 115 -10.14 30.22 -2.35
N GLN A 116 -10.76 30.14 -1.17
CA GLN A 116 -10.01 30.02 0.11
C GLN A 116 -9.13 28.77 0.15
N LEU A 117 -9.58 27.69 -0.49
CA LEU A 117 -8.87 26.41 -0.60
C LEU A 117 -7.90 26.36 -1.80
N HIS A 118 -7.74 27.45 -2.55
CA HIS A 118 -6.91 27.55 -3.75
C HIS A 118 -7.30 26.54 -4.86
N LEU A 119 -8.56 26.12 -4.90
CA LEU A 119 -9.05 25.19 -5.93
C LEU A 119 -9.13 25.83 -7.31
N ASP A 120 -9.05 27.16 -7.40
CA ASP A 120 -8.95 27.91 -8.66
C ASP A 120 -7.68 27.60 -9.47
N THR A 121 -6.67 27.00 -8.82
CA THR A 121 -5.45 26.52 -9.51
C THR A 121 -5.64 25.17 -10.21
N ILE A 122 -6.71 24.44 -9.87
CA ILE A 122 -6.98 23.07 -10.32
C ILE A 122 -8.27 23.01 -11.14
N ILE A 123 -9.29 23.80 -10.75
CA ILE A 123 -10.64 23.81 -11.30
C ILE A 123 -10.95 25.22 -11.76
N ASP A 124 -11.45 25.38 -12.99
CA ASP A 124 -11.97 26.68 -13.45
C ASP A 124 -13.22 27.04 -12.67
N LEU A 125 -13.13 28.05 -11.82
CA LEU A 125 -14.27 28.46 -11.02
C LEU A 125 -15.31 29.21 -11.85
N ASN A 126 -15.05 29.63 -13.10
CA ASN A 126 -16.01 30.38 -13.93
C ASN A 126 -17.02 29.50 -14.68
N LEU A 127 -16.95 28.19 -14.49
CA LEU A 127 -17.90 27.23 -15.07
C LEU A 127 -19.35 27.54 -14.65
N ASP A 128 -20.29 26.98 -15.41
CA ASP A 128 -21.70 26.99 -15.04
C ASP A 128 -21.90 26.42 -13.63
N PRO A 129 -22.85 26.94 -12.81
CA PRO A 129 -23.04 26.49 -11.44
C PRO A 129 -23.15 24.98 -11.24
N ASP A 130 -23.91 24.28 -12.08
CA ASP A 130 -24.08 22.83 -11.94
C ASP A 130 -22.78 22.09 -12.30
N GLU A 131 -22.10 22.51 -13.38
CA GLU A 131 -20.82 21.93 -13.77
C GLU A 131 -19.71 22.19 -12.74
N LEU A 132 -19.66 23.39 -12.16
CA LEU A 132 -18.68 23.72 -11.11
C LEU A 132 -18.85 22.81 -9.89
N VAL A 133 -20.09 22.62 -9.44
CA VAL A 133 -20.38 21.80 -8.27
C VAL A 133 -20.01 20.34 -8.53
N ASP A 134 -20.37 19.80 -9.69
CA ASP A 134 -20.01 18.43 -10.08
C ASP A 134 -18.49 18.25 -10.11
N ARG A 135 -17.73 19.22 -10.65
CA ARG A 135 -16.26 19.16 -10.67
C ARG A 135 -15.62 19.18 -9.30
N ILE A 136 -16.13 20.02 -8.39
CA ILE A 136 -15.61 20.07 -7.02
C ILE A 136 -16.00 18.78 -6.26
N ASP A 137 -17.22 18.27 -6.46
CA ASP A 137 -17.64 17.01 -5.83
C ASP A 137 -16.79 15.84 -6.31
N ASP A 138 -16.50 15.74 -7.61
CA ASP A 138 -15.59 14.74 -8.17
C ASP A 138 -14.18 14.84 -7.57
N TYR A 139 -13.65 16.06 -7.42
CA TYR A 139 -12.35 16.29 -6.80
C TYR A 139 -12.33 15.84 -5.33
N ILE A 140 -13.38 16.16 -4.56
CA ILE A 140 -13.50 15.71 -3.17
C ILE A 140 -13.59 14.18 -3.09
N ARG A 141 -14.37 13.55 -3.97
CA ARG A 141 -14.46 12.08 -4.06
C ARG A 141 -13.11 11.45 -4.41
N GLU A 142 -12.31 12.08 -5.27
CA GLU A 142 -10.95 11.63 -5.58
C GLU A 142 -10.05 11.71 -4.33
N LEU A 143 -10.13 12.81 -3.57
CA LEU A 143 -9.40 12.95 -2.30
C LEU A 143 -9.80 11.86 -1.29
N GLU A 144 -11.10 11.61 -1.11
CA GLU A 144 -11.63 10.55 -0.24
C GLU A 144 -11.20 9.15 -0.69
N GLY A 145 -11.11 8.93 -2.01
CA GLY A 145 -10.65 7.67 -2.58
C GLY A 145 -9.15 7.45 -2.57
N THR A 146 -8.36 8.51 -2.28
CA THR A 146 -6.90 8.44 -2.30
C THR A 146 -6.37 7.79 -1.03
N MET A 147 -5.73 6.63 -1.19
CA MET A 147 -5.05 5.93 -0.10
C MET A 147 -3.64 6.48 0.11
N MET A 148 -3.29 6.76 1.37
CA MET A 148 -1.96 7.25 1.75
C MET A 148 -1.33 6.37 2.83
N PRO A 149 0.02 6.31 2.91
CA PRO A 149 0.70 5.58 3.97
C PRO A 149 0.40 6.15 5.37
N LEU A 150 -0.11 5.30 6.26
CA LEU A 150 -0.34 5.62 7.66
C LEU A 150 0.94 5.41 8.47
N GLY A 151 1.77 6.46 8.50
CA GLY A 151 3.02 6.49 9.25
C GLY A 151 4.16 5.73 8.58
N LEU A 152 5.08 5.20 9.39
CA LEU A 152 6.29 4.51 8.92
C LEU A 152 6.29 3.04 9.35
N TYR A 153 6.82 2.18 8.48
CA TYR A 153 7.03 0.78 8.79
C TYR A 153 8.28 0.60 9.65
N VAL A 154 8.25 -0.34 10.59
CA VAL A 154 9.40 -0.70 11.42
C VAL A 154 9.81 -2.13 11.06
N PHE A 155 10.98 -2.27 10.44
CA PHE A 155 11.53 -3.57 10.03
C PHE A 155 11.53 -4.58 11.19
N GLY A 156 11.02 -5.77 10.92
CA GLY A 156 10.98 -6.87 11.88
C GLY A 156 10.01 -6.64 13.04
N ARG A 157 9.11 -5.65 12.99
CA ARG A 157 8.05 -5.48 13.98
C ARG A 157 6.74 -6.02 13.43
N ASP A 158 6.06 -6.84 14.23
CA ASP A 158 4.75 -7.36 13.85
C ASP A 158 3.72 -6.22 13.93
N LEU A 159 2.85 -6.12 12.91
CA LEU A 159 1.77 -5.14 12.90
C LEU A 159 0.74 -5.48 13.99
N ASN A 160 0.23 -4.47 14.67
CA ASN A 160 -0.91 -4.67 15.56
C ASN A 160 -2.19 -4.97 14.76
N GLN A 161 -3.25 -5.40 15.44
CA GLN A 161 -4.51 -5.80 14.78
C GLN A 161 -5.09 -4.68 13.89
N THR A 162 -5.07 -3.44 14.36
CA THR A 162 -5.58 -2.27 13.62
C THR A 162 -4.78 -2.05 12.34
N GLN A 163 -3.45 -1.98 12.43
CA GLN A 163 -2.56 -1.78 11.29
C GLN A 163 -2.68 -2.91 10.26
N LEU A 164 -2.76 -4.16 10.73
CA LEU A 164 -2.98 -5.31 9.87
C LEU A 164 -4.32 -5.22 9.14
N THR A 165 -5.38 -4.84 9.85
CA THR A 165 -6.73 -4.72 9.29
C THR A 165 -6.77 -3.66 8.22
N ILE A 166 -6.20 -2.47 8.47
CA ILE A 166 -6.07 -1.38 7.49
C ILE A 166 -5.30 -1.88 6.25
N MET A 167 -4.14 -2.51 6.45
CA MET A 167 -3.33 -3.04 5.35
C MET A 167 -4.12 -4.04 4.49
N VAL A 168 -4.71 -5.06 5.09
CA VAL A 168 -5.43 -6.11 4.34
C VAL A 168 -6.70 -5.55 3.69
N LYS A 169 -7.41 -4.62 4.35
CA LYS A 169 -8.57 -3.91 3.78
C LYS A 169 -8.18 -3.10 2.55
N SER A 170 -7.06 -2.38 2.59
CA SER A 170 -6.54 -1.64 1.43
C SER A 170 -6.23 -2.58 0.26
N MET A 171 -5.59 -3.73 0.53
CA MET A 171 -5.30 -4.75 -0.48
C MET A 171 -6.54 -5.46 -1.03
N ALA A 172 -7.63 -5.50 -0.25
CA ALA A 172 -8.90 -6.11 -0.63
C ALA A 172 -9.84 -5.15 -1.38
N SER A 173 -9.60 -3.84 -1.29
CA SER A 173 -10.37 -2.80 -1.99
C SER A 173 -10.15 -2.82 -3.52
N VAL A 174 -9.00 -3.34 -3.96
CA VAL A 174 -8.64 -3.44 -5.38
C VAL A 174 -8.95 -4.85 -5.90
N PRO A 175 -9.77 -4.99 -6.96
CA PRO A 175 -10.02 -6.28 -7.59
C PRO A 175 -8.72 -6.91 -8.10
N ARG A 176 -8.50 -8.18 -7.79
CA ARG A 176 -7.30 -8.92 -8.25
C ARG A 176 -7.61 -9.70 -9.51
N ILE A 177 -6.61 -9.92 -10.35
CA ILE A 177 -6.77 -10.75 -11.55
C ILE A 177 -6.28 -12.16 -11.24
N SER A 178 -7.14 -13.16 -11.50
CA SER A 178 -6.72 -14.56 -11.46
C SER A 178 -5.86 -14.88 -12.69
N ALA A 179 -4.58 -15.23 -12.46
CA ALA A 179 -3.67 -15.60 -13.53
C ALA A 179 -4.19 -16.83 -14.30
N GLY A 180 -4.35 -16.69 -15.61
CA GLY A 180 -4.81 -17.75 -16.52
C GLY A 180 -6.25 -17.57 -17.03
N ASN A 181 -7.15 -16.98 -16.23
CA ASN A 181 -8.58 -16.86 -16.59
C ASN A 181 -9.05 -15.42 -16.82
N ASN A 182 -8.20 -14.40 -16.56
CA ASN A 182 -8.54 -12.96 -16.66
C ASN A 182 -9.83 -12.58 -15.91
N THR A 183 -10.17 -13.30 -14.84
CA THR A 183 -11.32 -13.01 -13.99
C THR A 183 -10.93 -12.07 -12.87
N PHE A 184 -11.74 -11.05 -12.64
CA PHE A 184 -11.60 -10.18 -11.48
C PHE A 184 -12.15 -10.87 -10.23
N LEU A 185 -11.32 -10.91 -9.20
CA LEU A 185 -11.59 -11.46 -7.90
C LEU A 185 -11.76 -10.30 -6.93
N SER A 186 -12.94 -10.16 -6.35
CA SER A 186 -13.16 -9.20 -5.27
C SER A 186 -13.91 -9.85 -4.13
N VAL A 187 -13.36 -9.74 -2.92
CA VAL A 187 -14.04 -10.22 -1.71
C VAL A 187 -15.31 -9.41 -1.44
N THR A 188 -15.40 -8.16 -1.92
CA THR A 188 -16.60 -7.33 -1.77
C THR A 188 -17.81 -7.91 -2.52
N GLN A 189 -17.59 -8.66 -3.61
CA GLN A 189 -18.67 -9.36 -4.31
C GLN A 189 -19.32 -10.43 -3.41
N ALA A 190 -18.51 -11.16 -2.64
CA ALA A 190 -19.00 -12.17 -1.71
C ALA A 190 -19.80 -11.58 -0.54
N LEU A 191 -19.62 -10.28 -0.28
CA LEU A 191 -20.29 -9.54 0.79
C LEU A 191 -21.44 -8.66 0.27
N SER A 192 -21.69 -8.68 -1.05
CA SER A 192 -22.73 -7.85 -1.64
C SER A 192 -24.11 -8.31 -1.14
N GLY A 193 -24.87 -7.37 -0.57
CA GLY A 193 -26.24 -7.62 -0.10
C GLY A 193 -26.36 -8.17 1.32
N ILE A 194 -25.26 -8.20 2.09
CA ILE A 194 -25.29 -8.57 3.51
C ILE A 194 -24.71 -7.46 4.39
N ASN A 195 -25.17 -7.38 5.63
CA ASN A 195 -24.64 -6.44 6.62
C ASN A 195 -23.36 -6.99 7.28
N ARG A 196 -22.33 -7.24 6.47
CA ARG A 196 -21.02 -7.71 6.92
C ARG A 196 -19.93 -7.09 6.05
N THR A 197 -18.90 -6.56 6.69
CA THR A 197 -17.81 -5.86 6.01
C THR A 197 -16.59 -6.76 5.82
N VAL A 198 -15.66 -6.33 4.96
CA VAL A 198 -14.35 -6.99 4.80
C VAL A 198 -13.57 -6.95 6.11
N GLU A 199 -13.73 -5.86 6.86
CA GLU A 199 -13.09 -5.65 8.16
C GLU A 199 -13.56 -6.67 9.20
N ASP A 200 -14.87 -6.94 9.27
CA ASP A 200 -15.42 -7.98 10.15
C ASP A 200 -14.78 -9.35 9.86
N LEU A 201 -14.68 -9.73 8.59
CA LEU A 201 -14.03 -10.99 8.19
C LEU A 201 -12.56 -11.07 8.64
N ILE A 202 -11.81 -9.97 8.45
CA ILE A 202 -10.40 -9.90 8.83
C ILE A 202 -10.26 -10.05 10.35
N LEU A 203 -11.06 -9.31 11.13
CA LEU A 203 -11.00 -9.34 12.59
C LEU A 203 -11.38 -10.71 13.15
N GLU A 204 -12.44 -11.32 12.64
CA GLU A 204 -12.87 -12.65 13.06
C GLU A 204 -11.83 -13.72 12.73
N PHE A 205 -11.24 -13.67 11.53
CA PHE A 205 -10.16 -14.59 11.15
C PHE A 205 -8.91 -14.36 11.99
N TYR A 206 -8.53 -13.10 12.24
CA TYR A 206 -7.41 -12.74 13.09
C TYR A 206 -7.57 -13.28 14.52
N SER A 207 -8.81 -13.33 15.02
CA SER A 207 -9.16 -13.87 16.33
C SER A 207 -9.12 -15.40 16.42
N GLY A 208 -8.92 -16.10 15.30
CA GLY A 208 -8.74 -17.55 15.23
C GLY A 208 -9.91 -18.32 14.63
N LYS A 209 -10.93 -17.63 14.09
CA LYS A 209 -12.01 -18.32 13.35
C LYS A 209 -11.46 -18.96 12.08
N SER A 210 -11.85 -20.20 11.80
CA SER A 210 -11.37 -20.91 10.61
C SER A 210 -12.02 -20.40 9.32
N LEU A 211 -11.32 -20.54 8.18
CA LEU A 211 -11.87 -20.26 6.85
C LEU A 211 -13.19 -21.01 6.60
N GLN A 212 -13.26 -22.27 7.01
CA GLN A 212 -14.45 -23.12 6.82
C GLN A 212 -15.66 -22.58 7.61
N THR A 213 -15.43 -22.13 8.84
CA THR A 213 -16.46 -21.51 9.68
C THR A 213 -16.95 -20.19 9.07
N LEU A 214 -16.03 -19.32 8.63
CA LEU A 214 -16.37 -18.06 7.98
C LEU A 214 -17.18 -18.27 6.69
N MET A 215 -16.79 -19.25 5.87
CA MET A 215 -17.51 -19.62 4.65
C MET A 215 -18.92 -20.12 4.96
N ALA A 216 -19.07 -21.02 5.93
CA ALA A 216 -20.37 -21.56 6.32
C ALA A 216 -21.32 -20.47 6.83
N GLU A 217 -20.81 -19.53 7.65
CA GLU A 217 -21.57 -18.38 8.11
C GLU A 217 -21.99 -17.45 6.96
N LEU A 218 -21.07 -17.14 6.04
CA LEU A 218 -21.39 -16.32 4.86
C LEU A 218 -22.48 -16.97 4.01
N GLN A 219 -22.38 -18.27 3.73
CA GLN A 219 -23.38 -19.00 2.95
C GLN A 219 -24.75 -19.03 3.65
N ALA A 220 -24.76 -19.18 4.98
CA ALA A 220 -25.98 -19.15 5.77
C ALA A 220 -26.67 -17.77 5.71
N VAL A 221 -25.90 -16.68 5.80
CA VAL A 221 -26.44 -15.31 5.71
C VAL A 221 -26.90 -14.97 4.29
N LEU A 222 -26.17 -15.41 3.27
CA LEU A 222 -26.51 -15.20 1.86
C LEU A 222 -27.70 -16.05 1.38
N GLY A 223 -28.02 -17.14 2.08
CA GLY A 223 -29.02 -18.11 1.64
C GLY A 223 -28.66 -18.86 0.35
N ARG A 224 -27.37 -18.84 -0.04
CA ARG A 224 -26.84 -19.51 -1.24
C ARG A 224 -25.40 -19.98 -1.03
N ASN A 225 -24.95 -20.85 -1.91
CA ASN A 225 -23.54 -21.21 -1.97
C ASN A 225 -22.70 -20.07 -2.55
N LEU A 226 -21.47 -19.95 -2.05
CA LEU A 226 -20.46 -19.08 -2.64
C LEU A 226 -20.00 -19.66 -3.98
N THR A 227 -19.80 -18.79 -4.96
CA THR A 227 -19.23 -19.13 -6.25
C THR A 227 -17.73 -19.43 -6.10
N ALA A 228 -17.13 -20.13 -7.07
CA ALA A 228 -15.69 -20.41 -7.06
C ALA A 228 -14.84 -19.13 -6.99
N THR A 229 -15.27 -18.06 -7.65
CA THR A 229 -14.63 -16.73 -7.63
C THR A 229 -14.65 -16.13 -6.23
N GLU A 230 -15.80 -16.15 -5.55
CA GLU A 230 -15.96 -15.62 -4.19
C GLU A 230 -15.13 -16.40 -3.17
N ILE A 231 -15.10 -17.73 -3.28
CA ILE A 231 -14.27 -18.59 -2.42
C ILE A 231 -12.80 -18.26 -2.63
N THR A 232 -12.37 -18.10 -3.88
CA THR A 232 -10.98 -17.75 -4.20
C THR A 232 -10.62 -16.38 -3.63
N ALA A 233 -11.47 -15.37 -3.82
CA ALA A 233 -11.24 -14.02 -3.31
C ALA A 233 -11.18 -13.98 -1.77
N LEU A 234 -12.06 -14.71 -1.09
CA LEU A 234 -12.05 -14.85 0.36
C LEU A 234 -10.75 -15.52 0.84
N ASN A 235 -10.37 -16.65 0.24
CA ASN A 235 -9.16 -17.37 0.60
C ASN A 235 -7.90 -16.50 0.39
N MET A 236 -7.83 -15.74 -0.70
CA MET A 236 -6.73 -14.79 -0.93
C MET A 236 -6.65 -13.73 0.18
N THR A 237 -7.79 -13.10 0.50
CA THR A 237 -7.85 -12.05 1.54
C THR A 237 -7.41 -12.59 2.91
N LEU A 238 -7.86 -13.79 3.28
CA LEU A 238 -7.49 -14.40 4.56
C LEU A 238 -6.03 -14.92 4.56
N ASN A 239 -5.50 -15.36 3.43
CA ASN A 239 -4.07 -15.65 3.30
C ASN A 239 -3.21 -14.40 3.46
N ASP A 240 -3.68 -13.22 3.00
CA ASP A 240 -2.98 -11.97 3.26
C ASP A 240 -2.91 -11.66 4.76
N VAL A 241 -3.97 -11.95 5.52
CA VAL A 241 -3.94 -11.82 6.99
C VAL A 241 -2.81 -12.67 7.58
N LEU A 242 -2.68 -13.93 7.17
CA LEU A 242 -1.60 -14.82 7.65
C LEU A 242 -0.21 -14.31 7.22
N ASN A 243 -0.09 -13.91 5.96
CA ASN A 243 1.16 -13.41 5.40
C ASN A 243 1.60 -12.14 6.13
N ILE A 244 0.74 -11.13 6.26
CA ILE A 244 1.06 -9.88 6.93
C ILE A 244 1.33 -10.11 8.42
N LYS A 245 0.56 -10.96 9.10
CA LYS A 245 0.80 -11.29 10.52
C LYS A 245 2.17 -11.92 10.76
N GLY A 246 2.63 -12.78 9.84
CA GLY A 246 3.94 -13.44 9.93
C GLY A 246 5.12 -12.65 9.33
N SER A 247 4.88 -11.46 8.77
CA SER A 247 5.89 -10.70 8.02
C SER A 247 7.10 -10.31 8.86
N GLY A 248 6.89 -9.68 10.02
CA GLY A 248 7.98 -9.23 10.89
C GLY A 248 8.87 -10.39 11.36
N ALA A 249 8.29 -11.55 11.66
CA ALA A 249 9.05 -12.76 11.99
C ALA A 249 9.91 -13.24 10.82
N ARG A 250 9.37 -13.26 9.59
CA ARG A 250 10.13 -13.64 8.40
C ARG A 250 11.25 -12.65 8.10
N GLU A 251 10.99 -11.34 8.20
CA GLU A 251 12.00 -10.29 8.02
C GLU A 251 13.20 -10.49 8.97
N ARG A 252 12.95 -10.70 10.27
CA ARG A 252 13.99 -10.99 11.26
C ARG A 252 14.78 -12.25 10.90
N GLN A 253 14.08 -13.31 10.50
CA GLN A 253 14.70 -14.58 10.12
C GLN A 253 15.58 -14.42 8.86
N MET A 254 15.12 -13.68 7.85
CA MET A 254 15.88 -13.46 6.62
C MET A 254 17.14 -12.64 6.88
N LEU A 255 17.09 -11.65 7.78
CA LEU A 255 18.28 -10.91 8.18
C LEU A 255 19.32 -11.81 8.86
N LEU A 256 18.89 -12.63 9.82
CA LEU A 256 19.79 -13.58 10.48
C LEU A 256 20.37 -14.61 9.50
N GLN A 257 19.55 -15.09 8.56
CA GLN A 257 19.98 -16.03 7.54
C GLN A 257 21.01 -15.41 6.58
N ALA A 258 20.83 -14.14 6.20
CA ALA A 258 21.77 -13.44 5.32
C ALA A 258 23.11 -13.21 6.02
N LEU A 259 23.07 -12.81 7.31
CA LEU A 259 24.27 -12.64 8.13
C LEU A 259 25.01 -13.96 8.38
N ALA A 260 24.30 -15.09 8.39
CA ALA A 260 24.89 -16.41 8.47
C ALA A 260 25.46 -16.93 7.13
N GLY A 261 25.42 -16.13 6.05
CA GLY A 261 25.84 -16.56 4.71
C GLY A 261 24.88 -17.55 4.05
N GLY A 262 23.64 -17.63 4.54
CA GLY A 262 22.61 -18.51 4.01
C GLY A 262 21.94 -17.96 2.75
N TYR A 263 21.29 -18.85 2.01
CA TYR A 263 20.48 -18.48 0.85
C TYR A 263 19.22 -17.71 1.27
N ILE A 264 18.96 -16.54 0.67
CA ILE A 264 17.71 -15.80 0.88
C ILE A 264 16.73 -16.15 -0.25
N PRO A 265 15.59 -16.79 0.06
CA PRO A 265 14.59 -17.10 -0.95
C PRO A 265 14.00 -15.81 -1.56
N PRO A 266 13.67 -15.84 -2.86
CA PRO A 266 13.00 -14.73 -3.54
C PRO A 266 11.58 -14.51 -3.03
#